data_AF-A0A933XSP0-F1
#
_entry.id   AF-A0A933XSP0-F1
#
_cell.length_a   1.000
_cell.length_b   1.000
_cell.length_c   1.000
_cell.angle_alpha   90.00
_cell.angle_beta   90.00
_cell.angle_gamma   90.00
#
_symmetry.space_group_name_H-M   'P 1'
#
loop_
_entity.id
_entity.type
_entity.pdbx_description
1 polymer ?
#
loop_
_entity_poly.entity_id
_entity_poly.type
_entity_poly.pdbx_seq_one_letter_code
_entity_poly.pdbx_strand_id
1 'polypeptide(L)'
;MFKRCLNILTLVLPAFFLFFFLSGGRFPAGFSLAHAGFFDFDLEIFEETLDLVEEKYVYPPDFKNLFSAAIEQMVKSADPENLSADAAAGSVLYKNQSRLKFRLDYNRDNDTEAFKKVYYFLLDQYKGRVSKKDLEMAAIDGFVNALDPYSQYMDKETFDKSMKDTEGKYGGVGMVISMRDYKLVVVKTMKNSPAERAGILPDDVFAKVDGRETKGLQI
;
A
#
# COMPACT_ATOMS: atom_id res chain seq x y z
N MET A 1 35.45 -39.88 -33.37
CA MET A 1 35.50 -38.83 -34.42
C MET A 1 34.15 -38.82 -35.13
N PHE A 2 33.15 -38.12 -34.57
CA PHE A 2 31.82 -37.97 -35.16
C PHE A 2 31.45 -36.48 -35.14
N LYS A 3 30.93 -36.04 -36.27
CA LYS A 3 30.88 -34.65 -36.73
C LYS A 3 29.94 -33.76 -35.91
N ARG A 4 30.40 -32.52 -35.75
CA ARG A 4 29.60 -31.30 -35.58
C ARG A 4 28.44 -31.24 -36.58
N CYS A 5 27.25 -30.85 -36.12
CA CYS A 5 26.40 -29.88 -36.83
C CYS A 5 25.51 -29.16 -35.82
N LEU A 6 25.54 -27.84 -35.94
CA LEU A 6 24.94 -26.82 -35.09
C LEU A 6 23.71 -26.26 -35.83
N ASN A 7 22.57 -26.21 -35.14
CA ASN A 7 21.52 -25.19 -35.16
C ASN A 7 20.93 -24.69 -36.50
N ILE A 8 19.61 -24.87 -36.70
CA ILE A 8 18.61 -24.01 -37.40
C ILE A 8 17.21 -24.63 -37.15
N LEU A 9 16.23 -23.80 -36.74
CA LEU A 9 14.74 -23.91 -36.67
C LEU A 9 14.20 -23.57 -35.27
N THR A 10 14.20 -22.31 -34.82
CA THR A 10 13.15 -21.30 -35.06
C THR A 10 11.75 -21.84 -35.41
N LEU A 11 10.81 -21.50 -34.51
CA LEU A 11 9.41 -21.16 -34.80
C LEU A 11 8.39 -22.32 -34.84
N VAL A 12 7.97 -22.80 -33.64
CA VAL A 12 6.69 -23.54 -33.48
C VAL A 12 5.93 -23.01 -32.27
N LEU A 13 5.22 -21.91 -32.50
CA LEU A 13 4.05 -21.40 -31.76
C LEU A 13 3.30 -20.54 -32.78
N PRO A 14 1.96 -20.59 -32.96
CA PRO A 14 0.91 -21.44 -32.38
C PRO A 14 -0.06 -21.96 -33.47
N ALA A 15 0.18 -23.13 -34.08
CA ALA A 15 -0.76 -23.66 -35.09
C ALA A 15 -1.96 -24.44 -34.50
N PHE A 16 -1.96 -24.70 -33.19
CA PHE A 16 -3.02 -25.48 -32.54
C PHE A 16 -4.27 -24.65 -32.18
N PHE A 17 -4.16 -23.32 -32.19
CA PHE A 17 -5.25 -22.44 -31.77
C PHE A 17 -6.22 -22.07 -32.93
N LEU A 18 -5.77 -22.19 -34.18
CA LEU A 18 -6.56 -21.78 -35.35
C LEU A 18 -7.43 -22.90 -35.95
N PHE A 19 -7.21 -24.17 -35.58
CA PHE A 19 -8.00 -25.28 -36.12
C PHE A 19 -9.30 -25.55 -35.36
N PHE A 20 -9.46 -25.03 -34.14
CA PHE A 20 -10.68 -25.25 -33.35
C PHE A 20 -11.80 -24.24 -33.66
N PHE A 21 -11.50 -23.13 -34.32
CA PHE A 21 -12.49 -22.08 -34.61
C PHE A 21 -13.32 -22.31 -35.89
N LEU A 22 -12.95 -23.30 -36.72
CA LEU A 22 -13.59 -23.54 -38.02
C LEU A 22 -14.62 -24.68 -38.04
N SER A 23 -14.82 -25.41 -36.94
CA SER A 23 -15.70 -26.60 -36.92
C SER A 23 -16.99 -26.47 -36.11
N GLY A 24 -17.38 -25.25 -35.68
CA GLY A 24 -18.67 -25.05 -34.99
C GLY A 24 -18.84 -25.91 -33.73
N GLY A 25 -17.73 -26.31 -33.10
CA GLY A 25 -17.71 -27.16 -31.92
C GLY A 25 -18.34 -26.44 -30.73
N ARG A 26 -19.47 -26.97 -30.26
CA ARG A 26 -20.15 -26.55 -29.05
C ARG A 26 -19.19 -26.71 -27.86
N PHE A 27 -18.74 -25.60 -27.28
CA PHE A 27 -17.92 -25.61 -26.08
C PHE A 27 -18.62 -26.44 -24.98
N PRO A 28 -17.92 -27.36 -24.29
CA PRO A 28 -18.51 -28.07 -23.17
C PRO A 28 -18.92 -27.06 -22.10
N ALA A 29 -20.20 -27.08 -21.72
CA ALA A 29 -20.74 -26.27 -20.64
C ALA A 29 -20.07 -26.71 -19.33
N GLY A 30 -19.10 -25.92 -18.86
CA GLY A 30 -18.28 -26.26 -17.70
C GLY A 30 -16.96 -25.51 -17.59
N PHE A 31 -16.53 -24.80 -18.65
CA PHE A 31 -15.45 -23.82 -18.52
C PHE A 31 -16.00 -22.55 -17.88
N SER A 32 -15.94 -22.48 -16.55
CA SER A 32 -15.88 -21.19 -15.87
C SER A 32 -14.77 -20.38 -16.51
N LEU A 33 -15.02 -19.12 -16.86
CA LEU A 33 -13.96 -18.17 -17.15
C LEU A 33 -13.03 -18.17 -15.92
N ALA A 34 -11.91 -18.88 -16.01
CA ALA A 34 -10.82 -18.66 -15.09
C ALA A 34 -10.39 -17.22 -15.37
N HIS A 35 -10.64 -16.35 -14.40
CA HIS A 35 -10.08 -15.00 -14.36
C HIS A 35 -8.57 -15.15 -14.55
N ALA A 36 -8.06 -14.77 -15.72
CA ALA A 36 -6.63 -14.83 -16.00
C ALA A 36 -5.94 -13.72 -15.21
N GLY A 37 -5.72 -13.95 -13.91
CA GLY A 37 -4.85 -13.16 -13.04
C GLY A 37 -3.38 -13.39 -13.39
N PHE A 38 -3.03 -13.21 -14.67
CA PHE A 38 -1.69 -13.50 -15.19
C PHE A 38 -0.69 -12.36 -14.92
N PHE A 39 -1.17 -11.22 -14.41
CA PHE A 39 -0.35 -10.19 -13.81
C PHE A 39 -1.00 -9.74 -12.51
N ASP A 40 -0.90 -10.56 -11.48
CA ASP A 40 -1.00 -10.06 -10.11
C ASP A 40 0.33 -9.30 -9.89
N PHE A 41 0.35 -7.99 -10.18
CA PHE A 41 1.50 -7.13 -9.88
C PHE A 41 1.55 -6.89 -8.37
N ASP A 42 1.81 -7.96 -7.63
CA ASP A 42 2.11 -7.86 -6.21
C ASP A 42 3.35 -6.98 -6.05
N LEU A 43 3.26 -5.96 -5.18
CA LEU A 43 4.34 -5.01 -4.84
C LEU A 43 4.62 -3.91 -5.89
N GLU A 44 3.69 -3.60 -6.81
CA GLU A 44 3.88 -2.53 -7.81
C GLU A 44 4.25 -1.17 -7.16
N ILE A 45 3.51 -0.77 -6.13
CA ILE A 45 3.69 0.53 -5.48
C ILE A 45 4.98 0.52 -4.66
N PHE A 46 5.30 -0.63 -4.05
CA PHE A 46 6.55 -0.78 -3.31
C PHE A 46 7.78 -0.67 -4.23
N GLU A 47 7.78 -1.34 -5.39
CA GLU A 47 8.88 -1.25 -6.36
C GLU A 47 9.02 0.18 -6.91
N GLU A 48 7.92 0.86 -7.23
CA GLU A 48 7.96 2.28 -7.62
C GLU A 48 8.53 3.17 -6.51
N THR A 49 8.15 2.91 -5.26
CA THR A 49 8.68 3.66 -4.11
C THR A 49 10.19 3.44 -3.94
N LEU A 50 10.66 2.20 -4.08
CA LEU A 50 12.08 1.85 -4.04
C LEU A 50 12.85 2.60 -5.13
N ASP A 51 12.34 2.61 -6.36
CA ASP A 51 12.94 3.29 -7.50
C ASP A 51 13.00 4.81 -7.28
N LEU A 52 11.90 5.41 -6.79
CA LEU A 52 11.86 6.84 -6.49
C LEU A 52 12.88 7.23 -5.42
N VAL A 53 13.03 6.41 -4.38
CA VAL A 53 13.99 6.65 -3.30
C VAL A 53 15.42 6.55 -3.84
N GLU A 54 15.72 5.55 -4.65
CA GLU A 54 17.05 5.41 -5.24
C GLU A 54 17.40 6.56 -6.20
N GLU A 55 16.45 6.99 -7.02
CA GLU A 55 16.69 8.02 -8.02
C GLU A 55 16.65 9.45 -7.48
N LYS A 56 15.79 9.72 -6.49
CA LYS A 56 15.45 11.09 -6.06
C LYS A 56 15.92 11.43 -4.66
N TYR A 57 16.30 10.45 -3.85
CA TYR A 57 16.74 10.74 -2.49
C TYR A 57 18.14 11.38 -2.48
N VAL A 58 18.36 12.26 -1.50
CA VAL A 58 19.57 13.10 -1.43
C VAL A 58 20.81 12.28 -1.09
N TYR A 59 20.64 11.21 -0.29
CA TYR A 59 21.71 10.36 0.19
C TYR A 59 21.61 8.95 -0.39
N PRO A 60 22.72 8.23 -0.55
CA PRO A 60 22.66 6.82 -0.91
C PRO A 60 21.83 6.04 0.12
N PRO A 61 20.77 5.33 -0.29
CA PRO A 61 19.92 4.60 0.64
C PRO A 61 20.66 3.41 1.27
N ASP A 62 20.48 3.19 2.58
CA ASP A 62 20.93 1.98 3.26
C ASP A 62 19.87 0.88 3.11
N PHE A 63 19.93 0.14 2.00
CA PHE A 63 18.92 -0.88 1.66
C PHE A 63 18.69 -1.88 2.79
N LYS A 64 19.73 -2.30 3.51
CA LYS A 64 19.54 -3.26 4.61
C LYS A 64 18.65 -2.68 5.68
N ASN A 65 18.89 -1.44 6.11
CA ASN A 65 18.08 -0.82 7.15
C ASN A 65 16.64 -0.59 6.64
N LEU A 66 16.49 -0.11 5.40
CA LEU A 66 15.19 0.15 4.80
C LEU A 66 14.34 -1.13 4.67
N PHE A 67 14.91 -2.20 4.12
CA PHE A 67 14.24 -3.49 4.01
C PHE A 67 14.01 -4.14 5.38
N SER A 68 14.90 -3.93 6.35
CA SER A 68 14.70 -4.43 7.71
C SER A 68 13.47 -3.80 8.36
N ALA A 69 13.33 -2.47 8.27
CA ALA A 69 12.19 -1.74 8.80
C ALA A 69 10.88 -2.08 8.06
N ALA A 70 10.95 -2.24 6.73
CA ALA A 70 9.81 -2.69 5.94
C ALA A 70 9.31 -4.08 6.38
N ILE A 71 10.23 -5.03 6.59
CA ILE A 71 9.90 -6.37 7.09
C ILE A 71 9.30 -6.32 8.49
N GLU A 72 9.89 -5.54 9.40
CA GLU A 72 9.38 -5.40 10.77
C GLU A 72 7.95 -4.84 10.78
N GLN A 73 7.69 -3.81 9.97
CA GLN A 73 6.38 -3.19 9.90
C GLN A 73 5.34 -4.10 9.23
N MET A 74 5.72 -4.83 8.16
CA MET A 74 4.87 -5.87 7.56
C MET A 74 4.48 -6.94 8.59
N VAL A 75 5.47 -7.48 9.31
CA VAL A 75 5.25 -8.53 10.30
C VAL A 75 4.35 -8.04 11.43
N LYS A 76 4.57 -6.81 11.91
CA LYS A 76 3.74 -6.14 12.91
C LYS A 76 2.30 -5.91 12.44
N SER A 77 2.10 -5.56 11.17
CA SER A 77 0.77 -5.34 10.59
C SER A 77 -0.01 -6.65 10.39
N ALA A 78 0.69 -7.76 10.15
CA ALA A 78 0.06 -9.05 9.86
C ALA A 78 -0.53 -9.72 11.12
N ASP A 79 0.26 -9.82 12.19
CA ASP A 79 -0.20 -10.33 13.50
C ASP A 79 0.79 -9.90 14.61
N PRO A 80 0.52 -8.80 15.32
CA PRO A 80 1.43 -8.26 16.33
C PRO A 80 1.54 -9.14 17.58
N GLU A 81 0.63 -10.10 17.81
CA GLU A 81 0.65 -10.95 19.00
C GLU A 81 1.40 -12.27 18.76
N ASN A 82 1.40 -12.78 17.53
CA ASN A 82 1.92 -14.12 17.21
C ASN A 82 3.15 -14.14 16.30
N LEU A 83 3.55 -13.00 15.73
CA LEU A 83 4.77 -12.89 14.94
C LEU A 83 5.80 -11.99 15.62
N SER A 84 7.06 -12.41 15.54
CA SER A 84 8.19 -11.53 15.80
C SER A 84 9.18 -11.60 14.64
N ALA A 85 9.61 -10.44 14.17
CA ALA A 85 10.70 -10.31 13.23
C ALA A 85 11.97 -9.92 14.00
N ASP A 86 13.01 -10.72 13.88
CA ASP A 86 14.36 -10.31 14.24
C ASP A 86 15.09 -9.97 12.94
N ALA A 87 14.90 -8.73 12.45
CA ALA A 87 15.51 -8.34 11.19
C ALA A 87 17.04 -8.29 11.28
N ALA A 88 17.58 -7.94 12.45
CA ALA A 88 19.02 -8.03 12.75
C ALA A 88 19.56 -9.46 12.70
N ALA A 89 18.76 -10.47 13.10
CA ALA A 89 19.14 -11.88 13.05
C ALA A 89 18.73 -12.58 11.73
N GLY A 90 18.02 -11.88 10.85
CA GLY A 90 17.53 -12.42 9.58
C GLY A 90 16.51 -13.54 9.75
N SER A 91 15.59 -13.44 10.72
CA SER A 91 14.55 -14.45 10.87
C SER A 91 13.19 -13.89 11.25
N VAL A 92 12.15 -14.43 10.63
CA VAL A 92 10.75 -14.25 11.07
C VAL A 92 10.34 -15.51 11.81
N LEU A 93 9.89 -15.34 13.05
CA LEU A 93 9.40 -16.42 13.90
C LEU A 93 7.88 -16.43 13.87
N TYR A 94 7.32 -17.55 13.40
CA TYR A 94 5.92 -17.89 13.59
C TYR A 94 5.82 -18.92 14.72
N LYS A 95 4.91 -18.68 15.68
CA LYS A 95 4.81 -19.44 16.93
C LYS A 95 4.84 -20.96 16.69
N ASN A 96 5.84 -21.61 17.30
CA ASN A 96 6.03 -23.05 17.50
C ASN A 96 6.04 -24.02 16.29
N GLN A 97 6.01 -23.57 15.02
CA GLN A 97 6.04 -24.53 13.88
C GLN A 97 6.81 -24.09 12.62
N SER A 98 7.08 -22.80 12.38
CA SER A 98 7.76 -22.38 11.15
C SER A 98 8.66 -21.16 11.35
N ARG A 99 9.93 -21.29 10.96
CA ARG A 99 10.90 -20.18 10.95
C ARG A 99 11.28 -19.90 9.51
N LEU A 100 11.00 -18.70 9.03
CA LEU A 100 11.57 -18.23 7.77
C LEU A 100 12.92 -17.59 8.09
N LYS A 101 13.98 -18.07 7.43
CA LYS A 101 15.30 -17.44 7.48
C LYS A 101 15.50 -16.63 6.21
N PHE A 102 15.96 -15.40 6.36
CA PHE A 102 16.34 -14.51 5.28
C PHE A 102 17.66 -13.82 5.63
N ARG A 103 18.31 -13.22 4.64
CA ARG A 103 19.55 -12.49 4.85
C ARG A 103 19.48 -11.19 4.05
N LEU A 104 19.89 -10.11 4.69
CA LEU A 104 20.02 -8.79 4.08
C LEU A 104 21.51 -8.43 3.99
N ASP A 105 21.95 -8.08 2.80
CA ASP A 105 23.35 -7.94 2.40
C ASP A 105 23.69 -6.54 1.86
N TYR A 106 22.83 -5.54 2.07
CA TYR A 106 22.96 -4.14 1.60
C TYR A 106 22.91 -4.00 0.07
N ASN A 107 22.48 -5.04 -0.63
CA ASN A 107 22.37 -5.04 -2.08
C ASN A 107 20.88 -5.03 -2.44
N ARG A 108 20.48 -4.04 -3.23
CA ARG A 108 19.10 -3.82 -3.67
C ARG A 108 18.42 -5.10 -4.13
N ASP A 109 19.00 -5.81 -5.09
CA ASP A 109 18.36 -6.96 -5.71
C ASP A 109 18.26 -8.15 -4.73
N ASN A 110 19.33 -8.43 -3.99
CA ASN A 110 19.32 -9.50 -2.99
C ASN A 110 18.33 -9.22 -1.84
N ASP A 111 18.29 -7.98 -1.37
CA ASP A 111 17.43 -7.56 -0.27
C ASP A 111 15.96 -7.52 -0.73
N THR A 112 15.70 -7.13 -1.98
CA THR A 112 14.38 -7.24 -2.62
C THR A 112 13.91 -8.68 -2.68
N GLU A 113 14.78 -9.61 -3.08
CA GLU A 113 14.45 -11.04 -3.10
C GLU A 113 14.18 -11.61 -1.70
N ALA A 114 14.94 -11.16 -0.69
CA ALA A 114 14.71 -11.53 0.71
C ALA A 114 13.36 -10.99 1.20
N PHE A 115 13.07 -9.72 0.89
CA PHE A 115 11.80 -9.06 1.21
C PHE A 115 10.60 -9.78 0.56
N LYS A 116 10.66 -10.07 -0.74
CA LYS A 116 9.61 -10.81 -1.48
C LYS A 116 9.33 -12.17 -0.83
N LYS A 117 10.37 -12.90 -0.41
CA LYS A 117 10.20 -14.18 0.33
C LYS A 117 9.41 -14.00 1.62
N VAL A 118 9.68 -12.95 2.39
CA VAL A 118 8.94 -12.66 3.63
C VAL A 118 7.49 -12.28 3.30
N TYR A 119 7.27 -11.40 2.33
CA TYR A 119 5.95 -10.98 1.89
C TYR A 119 5.05 -12.17 1.50
N TYR A 120 5.53 -13.04 0.61
CA TYR A 120 4.76 -14.22 0.18
C TYR A 120 4.56 -15.24 1.29
N PHE A 121 5.53 -15.39 2.19
CA PHE A 121 5.36 -16.23 3.38
C PHE A 121 4.23 -15.71 4.27
N LEU A 122 4.18 -14.39 4.55
CA LEU A 122 3.11 -13.79 5.35
C LEU A 122 1.75 -13.92 4.66
N LEU A 123 1.67 -13.65 3.35
CA LEU A 123 0.44 -13.87 2.59
C LEU A 123 -0.04 -15.31 2.65
N ASP A 124 0.88 -16.28 2.60
CA ASP A 124 0.52 -17.69 2.64
C ASP A 124 0.02 -18.13 4.03
N GLN A 125 0.68 -17.68 5.09
CA GLN A 125 0.32 -18.02 6.47
C GLN A 125 -0.96 -17.31 6.94
N TYR A 126 -1.27 -16.12 6.41
CA TYR A 126 -2.40 -15.29 6.84
C TYR A 126 -3.47 -15.08 5.77
N LYS A 127 -3.63 -16.04 4.85
CA LYS A 127 -4.67 -16.00 3.80
C LYS A 127 -6.04 -15.68 4.39
N GLY A 128 -6.68 -14.64 3.86
CA GLY A 128 -8.02 -14.20 4.26
C GLY A 128 -8.08 -13.39 5.56
N ARG A 129 -6.95 -13.16 6.24
CA ARG A 129 -6.85 -12.26 7.41
C ARG A 129 -6.18 -10.94 7.08
N VAL A 130 -5.20 -10.96 6.18
CA VAL A 130 -4.45 -9.79 5.73
C VAL A 130 -4.67 -9.62 4.23
N SER A 131 -4.93 -8.39 3.79
CA SER A 131 -5.03 -8.09 2.37
C SER A 131 -3.64 -7.78 1.79
N LYS A 132 -3.44 -8.09 0.51
CA LYS A 132 -2.19 -7.78 -0.23
C LYS A 132 -1.85 -6.29 -0.13
N LYS A 133 -2.85 -5.45 -0.36
CA LYS A 133 -2.73 -3.99 -0.28
C LYS A 133 -2.29 -3.53 1.11
N ASP A 134 -2.92 -4.03 2.17
CA ASP A 134 -2.57 -3.59 3.53
C ASP A 134 -1.15 -4.00 3.90
N LEU A 135 -0.72 -5.19 3.48
CA LEU A 135 0.63 -5.68 3.72
C LEU A 135 1.68 -4.88 2.93
N GLU A 136 1.39 -4.55 1.67
CA GLU A 136 2.23 -3.69 0.85
C GLU A 136 2.33 -2.27 1.42
N MET A 137 1.22 -1.66 1.82
CA MET A 137 1.23 -0.33 2.46
C MET A 137 2.01 -0.33 3.77
N ALA A 138 1.84 -1.35 4.60
CA ALA A 138 2.64 -1.49 5.83
C ALA A 138 4.13 -1.62 5.54
N ALA A 139 4.51 -2.32 4.46
CA ALA A 139 5.90 -2.40 4.02
C ALA A 139 6.45 -1.03 3.62
N ILE A 140 5.70 -0.29 2.81
CA ILE A 140 6.08 1.06 2.35
C ILE A 140 6.23 2.01 3.53
N ASP A 141 5.29 1.98 4.48
CA ASP A 141 5.37 2.80 5.68
C ASP A 141 6.65 2.49 6.48
N GLY A 142 6.96 1.21 6.69
CA GLY A 142 8.21 0.81 7.36
C GLY A 142 9.46 1.24 6.60
N PHE A 143 9.44 1.10 5.27
CA PHE A 143 10.53 1.46 4.38
C PHE A 143 10.82 2.97 4.41
N VAL A 144 9.78 3.79 4.22
CA VAL A 144 9.92 5.26 4.13
C VAL A 144 10.23 5.89 5.49
N ASN A 145 9.63 5.39 6.58
CA ASN A 145 9.95 5.87 7.93
C ASN A 145 11.41 5.63 8.34
N ALA A 146 12.06 4.62 7.74
CA ALA A 146 13.48 4.34 7.98
C ALA A 146 14.44 5.23 7.17
N LEU A 147 13.95 5.99 6.18
CA LEU A 147 14.76 6.94 5.43
C LEU A 147 15.12 8.17 6.27
N ASP A 148 14.10 8.82 6.82
CA ASP A 148 14.21 10.06 7.58
C ASP A 148 12.89 10.37 8.32
N PRO A 149 12.90 11.07 9.48
CA PRO A 149 11.69 11.36 10.24
C PRO A 149 10.66 12.26 9.54
N TYR A 150 11.03 12.93 8.44
CA TYR A 150 10.13 13.77 7.66
C TYR A 150 9.68 13.12 6.35
N SER A 151 10.21 11.94 6.02
CA SER A 151 9.78 11.19 4.83
C SER A 151 8.52 10.41 5.16
N GLN A 152 7.50 10.54 4.31
CA GLN A 152 6.26 9.79 4.44
C GLN A 152 5.69 9.44 3.07
N TYR A 153 5.10 8.25 2.96
CA TYR A 153 4.30 7.89 1.81
C TYR A 153 2.92 8.54 1.93
N MET A 154 2.39 9.04 0.82
CA MET A 154 1.02 9.54 0.74
C MET A 154 0.33 8.92 -0.45
N ASP A 155 -0.83 8.31 -0.19
CA ASP A 155 -1.73 7.97 -1.28
C ASP A 155 -2.32 9.24 -1.91
N LYS A 156 -2.95 9.07 -3.08
CA LYS A 156 -3.52 10.18 -3.85
C LYS A 156 -4.48 11.03 -3.03
N GLU A 157 -5.34 10.43 -2.23
CA GLU A 157 -6.36 11.14 -1.45
C GLU A 157 -5.71 11.97 -0.34
N THR A 158 -4.75 11.39 0.38
CA THR A 158 -3.98 12.04 1.44
C THR A 158 -3.12 13.17 0.88
N PHE A 159 -2.51 12.97 -0.27
CA PHE A 159 -1.76 14.00 -0.98
C PHE A 159 -2.66 15.15 -1.42
N ASP A 160 -3.79 14.87 -2.07
CA ASP A 160 -4.76 15.88 -2.52
C ASP A 160 -5.30 16.70 -1.34
N LYS A 161 -5.54 16.05 -0.20
CA LYS A 161 -5.94 16.72 1.04
C LYS A 161 -4.83 17.64 1.57
N SER A 162 -3.61 17.11 1.69
CA SER A 162 -2.44 17.86 2.18
C SER A 162 -2.10 19.06 1.29
N MET A 163 -2.25 18.92 -0.04
CA MET A 163 -2.08 20.01 -0.99
C MET A 163 -3.17 21.07 -0.87
N LYS A 164 -4.44 20.68 -0.69
CA LYS A 164 -5.54 21.64 -0.43
C LYS A 164 -5.30 22.45 0.85
N ASP A 165 -4.83 21.79 1.91
CA ASP A 165 -4.49 22.44 3.18
C ASP A 165 -3.32 23.43 3.00
N THR A 166 -2.29 23.04 2.25
CA THR A 166 -1.10 23.87 1.98
C THR A 166 -1.40 25.06 1.06
N GLU A 167 -2.22 24.87 0.02
CA GLU A 167 -2.65 25.94 -0.89
C GLU A 167 -3.66 26.90 -0.23
N GLY A 168 -4.06 26.64 1.02
CA GLY A 168 -5.09 27.41 1.72
C GLY A 168 -6.47 27.29 1.06
N LYS A 169 -6.65 26.28 0.18
CA LYS A 169 -7.94 25.91 -0.40
C LYS A 169 -8.69 25.05 0.60
N TYR A 170 -9.08 25.65 1.72
CA TYR A 170 -10.02 25.04 2.64
C TYR A 170 -11.34 24.84 1.90
N GLY A 171 -11.63 23.60 1.51
CA GLY A 171 -12.95 23.19 1.06
C GLY A 171 -13.91 23.24 2.25
N GLY A 172 -14.40 24.43 2.58
CA GLY A 172 -15.19 24.65 3.78
C GLY A 172 -15.90 26.00 3.77
N VAL A 173 -16.77 26.19 4.75
CA VAL A 173 -17.61 27.39 4.87
C VAL A 173 -16.82 28.58 5.45
N GLY A 174 -15.58 28.37 5.90
CA GLY A 174 -14.66 29.40 6.43
C GLY A 174 -14.92 29.77 7.88
N MET A 175 -15.02 28.76 8.75
CA MET A 175 -15.21 28.90 10.19
C MET A 175 -14.32 27.93 10.95
N VAL A 176 -13.96 28.29 12.18
CA VAL A 176 -13.28 27.43 13.15
C VAL A 176 -14.33 26.91 14.11
N ILE A 177 -14.40 25.59 14.25
CA ILE A 177 -15.30 24.89 15.16
C ILE A 177 -14.51 24.21 16.28
N SER A 178 -15.16 23.95 17.40
CA SER A 178 -14.61 23.20 18.53
C SER A 178 -15.71 22.41 19.22
N MET A 179 -15.33 21.34 19.93
CA MET A 179 -16.26 20.55 20.72
C MET A 179 -16.28 21.09 22.16
N ARG A 180 -17.44 21.56 22.63
CA ARG A 180 -17.67 21.93 24.04
C ARG A 180 -18.93 21.24 24.53
N ASP A 181 -18.85 20.54 25.66
CA ASP A 181 -19.99 19.81 26.26
C ASP A 181 -20.71 18.87 25.28
N TYR A 182 -19.95 18.14 24.44
CA TYR A 182 -20.46 17.25 23.38
C TYR A 182 -21.30 17.96 22.31
N LYS A 183 -21.13 19.27 22.16
CA LYS A 183 -21.75 20.10 21.14
C LYS A 183 -20.68 20.71 20.25
N LEU A 184 -20.97 20.77 18.95
CA LEU A 184 -20.11 21.37 17.96
C LEU A 184 -20.41 22.88 17.92
N VAL A 185 -19.45 23.68 18.39
CA VAL A 185 -19.58 25.13 18.62
C VAL A 185 -18.66 25.91 17.70
N VAL A 186 -19.12 27.04 17.16
CA VAL A 186 -18.31 27.97 16.38
C VAL A 186 -17.41 28.77 17.32
N VAL A 187 -16.09 28.70 17.09
CA VAL A 187 -15.11 29.53 17.81
C VAL A 187 -14.99 30.90 17.15
N LYS A 188 -14.88 30.92 15.82
CA LYS A 188 -14.78 32.16 15.03
C LYS A 188 -15.07 31.90 13.55
N THR A 189 -15.58 32.91 12.85
CA THR A 189 -15.68 32.92 11.39
C THR A 189 -14.52 33.70 10.77
N MET A 190 -14.11 33.33 9.56
CA MET A 190 -13.09 34.05 8.81
C MET A 190 -13.73 35.21 8.04
N LYS A 191 -13.03 36.35 7.94
CA LYS A 191 -13.52 37.51 7.18
C LYS A 191 -13.69 37.16 5.69
N ASN A 192 -14.75 37.67 5.07
CA ASN A 192 -15.16 37.41 3.69
C ASN A 192 -15.44 35.92 3.38
N SER A 193 -15.71 35.10 4.41
CA SER A 193 -16.08 33.69 4.23
C SER A 193 -17.57 33.51 3.91
N PRO A 194 -17.96 32.37 3.29
CA PRO A 194 -19.35 31.97 3.20
C PRO A 194 -20.07 31.94 4.57
N ALA A 195 -19.37 31.57 5.64
CA ALA A 195 -19.92 31.49 7.00
C ALA A 195 -20.29 32.88 7.54
N GLU A 196 -19.43 33.87 7.36
CA GLU A 196 -19.72 35.26 7.73
C GLU A 196 -20.88 35.81 6.90
N ARG A 197 -20.91 35.54 5.58
CA ARG A 197 -22.03 35.93 4.72
C ARG A 197 -23.35 35.25 5.07
N ALA A 198 -23.30 34.04 5.62
CA ALA A 198 -24.44 33.31 6.15
C ALA A 198 -24.89 33.82 7.53
N GLY A 199 -24.16 34.78 8.12
CA GLY A 199 -24.50 35.38 9.41
C GLY A 199 -24.16 34.50 10.62
N ILE A 200 -23.26 33.53 10.45
CA ILE A 200 -22.84 32.63 11.53
C ILE A 200 -21.91 33.40 12.48
N LEU A 201 -22.21 33.31 13.77
CA LEU A 201 -21.51 34.05 14.82
C LEU A 201 -20.69 33.12 15.70
N PRO A 202 -19.67 33.65 16.40
CA PRO A 202 -19.02 32.94 17.50
C PRO A 202 -20.06 32.47 18.53
N ASP A 203 -19.80 31.29 19.11
CA ASP A 203 -20.66 30.57 20.07
C ASP A 203 -21.95 29.96 19.50
N ASP A 204 -22.19 30.04 18.18
CA ASP A 204 -23.26 29.28 17.55
C ASP A 204 -23.04 27.77 17.69
N VAL A 205 -24.13 27.03 17.91
CA VAL A 205 -24.11 25.58 18.10
C VAL A 205 -24.82 24.87 16.95
N PHE A 206 -24.15 23.92 16.32
CA PHE A 206 -24.76 23.11 15.28
C PHE A 206 -25.56 21.97 15.90
N ALA A 207 -26.82 21.82 15.47
CA ALA A 207 -27.66 20.67 15.82
C ALA A 207 -27.57 19.51 14.81
N LYS A 208 -27.41 19.84 13.51
CA LYS A 208 -27.33 18.88 12.40
C LYS A 208 -26.41 19.38 11.30
N VAL A 209 -25.73 18.45 10.61
CA VAL A 209 -24.96 18.70 9.37
C VAL A 209 -25.38 17.65 8.35
N ASP A 210 -25.82 18.09 7.17
CA ASP A 210 -26.37 17.23 6.11
C ASP A 210 -27.43 16.23 6.62
N GLY A 211 -28.29 16.70 7.53
CA GLY A 211 -29.34 15.89 8.15
C GLY A 211 -28.89 14.93 9.26
N ARG A 212 -27.58 14.78 9.50
CA ARG A 212 -27.02 13.95 10.59
C ARG A 212 -26.91 14.77 11.88
N GLU A 213 -27.31 14.19 13.01
CA GLU A 213 -27.14 14.85 14.32
C GLU A 213 -25.67 15.03 14.66
N THR A 214 -25.32 16.21 15.17
CA THR A 214 -23.94 16.56 15.55
C THR A 214 -23.59 16.15 16.97
N LYS A 215 -24.59 15.76 17.77
CA LYS A 215 -24.42 15.41 19.17
C LYS A 215 -23.64 14.09 19.29
N GLY A 216 -22.50 14.14 19.97
CA GLY A 216 -21.65 12.95 20.17
C GLY A 216 -20.69 12.63 19.01
N LEU A 217 -20.58 13.52 18.01
CA LEU A 217 -19.45 13.47 17.08
C LEU A 217 -18.15 13.72 17.85
N GLN A 218 -17.11 12.95 17.55
CA GLN A 218 -15.74 13.24 17.97
C GLN A 218 -15.00 13.86 16.78
N ILE A 219 -14.39 15.02 17.00
CA ILE A 219 -13.56 15.74 16.02
C ILE A 219 -12.10 15.34 16.15
#